data_AF-A0A920PHK2-F1
#
_entry.id   AF-A0A920PHK2-F1
#
_cell.length_a   1.000
_cell.length_b   1.000
_cell.length_c   1.000
_cell.angle_alpha   90.00
_cell.angle_beta   90.00
_cell.angle_gamma   90.00
#
_symmetry.space_group_name_H-M   'P 1'
#
loop_
_entity.id
_entity.type
_entity.pdbx_description
1 polymer ?
#
loop_
_entity_poly.entity_id
_entity_poly.type
_entity_poly.pdbx_seq_one_letter_code
_entity_poly.pdbx_strand_id
1 'polypeptide(L)'
;MPNRYEGLIVRGERKGRSDQLIMRLTCRSCRIRHRFRSANQTSKRLEIDEYHSPDHIPLSGIPKLALVGGRNGRRHRWLGETFFAAEAVEAYIHANLAPIVLGMSAVDIEAVPYRTRPYIGFVAASTELRARSALDIALWDVLGKLTGQPISVLLGGRIRSQIPVYNTCAGNQYVRGTKLGTTQNFGIASSGTDQNYEDLDRFLNDPVGLAGKSSRHGIDSMKIWPFDFAAESTQGQFISPAELDKALAPFKAIKKEYGDRMQISAELHGMWNLSESLIICQALDEIGCDGLRIRCF
;
A
#
# COMPACT_ATOMS: atom_id res chain seq x y z
N MET A 1 19.34 -32.00 -19.31
CA MET A 1 18.87 -31.10 -20.39
C MET A 1 18.63 -31.95 -21.64
N PRO A 2 17.55 -31.79 -22.42
CA PRO A 2 16.26 -31.15 -22.11
C PRO A 2 15.07 -32.07 -22.45
N ASN A 3 14.10 -32.22 -21.54
CA ASN A 3 12.78 -32.74 -21.92
C ASN A 3 11.91 -31.57 -22.39
N ARG A 4 11.57 -31.62 -23.67
CA ARG A 4 10.51 -30.82 -24.31
C ARG A 4 9.20 -31.07 -23.56
N TYR A 5 8.48 -29.99 -23.26
CA TYR A 5 7.04 -30.06 -23.02
C TYR A 5 6.35 -29.17 -24.05
N GLU A 6 5.81 -29.85 -25.06
CA GLU A 6 4.77 -29.34 -25.93
C GLU A 6 3.45 -29.23 -25.17
N GLY A 7 2.65 -28.21 -25.51
CA GLY A 7 1.19 -28.27 -25.44
C GLY A 7 0.52 -27.84 -24.13
N LEU A 8 -0.15 -26.67 -24.14
CA LEU A 8 -1.61 -26.64 -24.32
C LEU A 8 -2.09 -25.22 -24.65
N ILE A 9 -2.49 -25.01 -25.90
CA ILE A 9 -3.25 -23.84 -26.34
C ILE A 9 -4.72 -24.16 -26.05
N VAL A 10 -5.39 -23.36 -25.23
CA VAL A 10 -6.85 -23.42 -25.09
C VAL A 10 -7.44 -22.21 -25.80
N ARG A 11 -7.99 -22.45 -27.00
CA ARG A 11 -8.81 -21.52 -27.76
C ARG A 11 -10.20 -21.46 -27.13
N GLY A 12 -10.67 -20.25 -26.84
CA GLY A 12 -12.09 -20.00 -26.55
C GLY A 12 -12.80 -19.49 -27.80
N GLU A 13 -13.80 -20.23 -28.27
CA GLU A 13 -14.63 -19.89 -29.43
C GLU A 13 -15.48 -18.62 -29.20
N ARG A 14 -15.75 -17.91 -30.29
CA ARG A 14 -16.70 -16.78 -30.35
C ARG A 14 -18.13 -17.32 -30.20
N LYS A 15 -18.88 -16.76 -29.24
CA LYS A 15 -20.32 -16.54 -29.41
C LYS A 15 -20.62 -15.06 -29.20
N GLY A 16 -20.97 -14.39 -30.30
CA GLY A 16 -21.54 -13.04 -30.33
C GLY A 16 -20.60 -11.92 -30.78
N ARG A 17 -21.11 -11.02 -31.64
CA ARG A 17 -20.53 -9.71 -32.00
C ARG A 17 -20.69 -8.70 -30.85
N SER A 18 -20.20 -9.01 -29.66
CA SER A 18 -20.22 -8.03 -28.57
C SER A 18 -18.86 -7.33 -28.47
N ASP A 19 -18.85 -6.02 -28.69
CA ASP A 19 -17.68 -5.13 -28.58
C ASP A 19 -17.25 -4.87 -27.12
N GLN A 20 -17.70 -5.69 -26.17
CA GLN A 20 -17.52 -5.47 -24.74
C GLN A 20 -16.18 -6.03 -24.24
N LEU A 21 -15.44 -5.21 -23.50
CA LEU A 21 -14.26 -5.66 -22.75
C LEU A 21 -14.73 -6.38 -21.48
N ILE A 22 -14.51 -7.68 -21.45
CA ILE A 22 -14.92 -8.54 -20.34
C ILE A 22 -13.71 -8.84 -19.46
N MET A 23 -13.88 -8.77 -18.14
CA MET A 23 -12.90 -9.29 -17.18
C MET A 23 -12.67 -10.78 -17.45
N ARG A 24 -11.43 -11.14 -17.81
CA ARG A 24 -11.02 -12.52 -18.10
C ARG A 24 -9.90 -12.94 -17.16
N LEU A 25 -9.44 -14.16 -17.38
CA LEU A 25 -8.58 -14.88 -16.47
C LEU A 25 -7.47 -15.51 -17.28
N THR A 26 -6.32 -15.57 -16.65
CA THR A 26 -5.26 -16.47 -17.04
C THR A 26 -4.78 -17.17 -15.77
N CYS A 27 -3.97 -18.20 -15.87
CA CYS A 27 -3.36 -18.81 -14.70
C CYS A 27 -1.89 -19.09 -15.03
N ARG A 28 -0.97 -18.28 -14.52
CA ARG A 28 0.46 -18.61 -14.51
C ARG A 28 0.86 -19.08 -13.11
N SER A 29 0.84 -20.40 -12.94
CA SER A 29 1.53 -21.13 -11.86
C SER A 29 1.26 -20.68 -10.41
N CYS A 30 0.21 -21.21 -9.78
CA CYS A 30 0.16 -21.29 -8.32
C CYS A 30 -0.14 -22.72 -7.86
N ARG A 31 0.76 -23.26 -7.02
CA ARG A 31 0.83 -24.65 -6.51
C ARG A 31 -0.12 -24.92 -5.33
N ILE A 32 -1.16 -24.13 -5.11
CA ILE A 32 -2.14 -24.40 -4.05
C ILE A 32 -3.30 -25.20 -4.63
N ARG A 33 -3.19 -26.53 -4.56
CA ARG A 33 -4.29 -27.48 -4.85
C ARG A 33 -5.19 -27.61 -3.62
N HIS A 34 -6.16 -26.72 -3.41
CA HIS A 34 -7.36 -27.10 -2.68
C HIS A 34 -8.32 -27.79 -3.65
N ARG A 35 -8.42 -29.12 -3.55
CA ARG A 35 -9.39 -29.93 -4.31
C ARG A 35 -10.80 -29.60 -3.85
N PHE A 36 -11.47 -28.66 -4.51
CA PHE A 36 -12.92 -28.70 -4.63
C PHE A 36 -13.28 -29.37 -5.96
N ARG A 37 -13.64 -30.65 -5.89
CA ARG A 37 -14.21 -31.38 -7.04
C ARG A 37 -15.68 -30.99 -7.17
N SER A 38 -15.97 -30.15 -8.16
CA SER A 38 -17.27 -30.07 -8.81
C SER A 38 -17.02 -30.19 -10.31
N ALA A 39 -17.47 -31.30 -10.90
CA ALA A 39 -17.36 -31.55 -12.34
C ALA A 39 -18.33 -30.60 -13.07
N ASN A 40 -17.85 -29.95 -14.14
CA ASN A 40 -18.57 -29.04 -15.07
C ASN A 40 -18.57 -27.52 -14.85
N GLN A 41 -17.70 -26.95 -14.01
CA GLN A 41 -17.43 -25.50 -14.07
C GLN A 41 -16.01 -25.22 -14.55
N THR A 42 -15.88 -24.57 -15.71
CA THR A 42 -14.68 -23.84 -16.10
C THR A 42 -14.41 -22.78 -15.02
N SER A 43 -13.50 -23.10 -14.09
CA SER A 43 -13.15 -22.27 -12.93
C SER A 43 -12.80 -20.85 -13.37
N LYS A 44 -13.67 -19.90 -13.03
CA LYS A 44 -13.45 -18.49 -13.28
C LYS A 44 -12.69 -17.86 -12.09
N ARG A 45 -11.35 -17.76 -12.12
CA ARG A 45 -10.47 -17.22 -11.06
C ARG A 45 -9.61 -16.01 -11.48
N LEU A 46 -9.74 -14.87 -10.79
CA LEU A 46 -8.87 -13.68 -10.94
C LEU A 46 -7.40 -14.03 -10.66
N GLU A 47 -6.44 -13.40 -11.34
CA GLU A 47 -5.00 -13.62 -11.06
C GLU A 47 -4.51 -12.65 -9.98
N ILE A 48 -3.85 -13.19 -8.96
CA ILE A 48 -3.13 -12.42 -7.95
C ILE A 48 -1.71 -12.96 -8.00
N ASP A 49 -0.77 -12.10 -8.35
CA ASP A 49 0.63 -12.45 -8.55
C ASP A 49 1.51 -11.55 -7.66
N GLU A 50 2.53 -12.13 -7.05
CA GLU A 50 3.63 -11.35 -6.46
C GLU A 50 4.51 -10.78 -7.59
N TYR A 51 4.22 -9.54 -8.01
CA TYR A 51 5.04 -8.89 -9.03
C TYR A 51 6.38 -8.41 -8.45
N HIS A 52 7.46 -9.03 -8.94
CA HIS A 52 8.84 -8.65 -8.73
C HIS A 52 9.28 -7.75 -9.90
N SER A 53 9.53 -6.46 -9.63
CA SER A 53 10.18 -5.59 -10.62
C SER A 53 11.67 -5.95 -10.66
N PRO A 54 12.29 -6.10 -11.86
CA PRO A 54 13.71 -6.40 -11.97
C PRO A 54 14.63 -5.25 -11.54
N ASP A 55 14.13 -4.02 -11.47
CA ASP A 55 14.94 -2.79 -11.29
C ASP A 55 14.75 -2.11 -9.91
N HIS A 56 14.01 -2.72 -8.99
CA HIS A 56 13.71 -2.14 -7.68
C HIS A 56 13.85 -3.13 -6.53
N ILE A 57 14.09 -2.60 -5.33
CA ILE A 57 14.13 -3.35 -4.07
C ILE A 57 12.91 -4.30 -4.04
N PRO A 58 13.10 -5.62 -3.86
CA PRO A 58 11.99 -6.56 -3.87
C PRO A 58 10.99 -6.19 -2.77
N LEU A 59 9.78 -5.82 -3.17
CA LEU A 59 8.62 -5.61 -2.29
C LEU A 59 7.94 -6.96 -2.02
N SER A 60 8.69 -7.92 -1.49
CA SER A 60 8.15 -9.20 -1.05
C SER A 60 7.09 -8.96 0.04
N GLY A 61 5.91 -9.58 -0.12
CA GLY A 61 4.82 -9.50 0.87
C GLY A 61 3.73 -8.45 0.65
N ILE A 62 3.78 -7.66 -0.43
CA ILE A 62 2.70 -6.72 -0.80
C ILE A 62 1.75 -7.39 -1.82
N PRO A 63 0.44 -7.57 -1.50
CA PRO A 63 -0.51 -8.16 -2.44
C PRO A 63 -0.78 -7.23 -3.62
N LYS A 64 -0.39 -7.67 -4.80
CA LYS A 64 -0.71 -7.01 -6.07
C LYS A 64 -1.76 -7.83 -6.80
N LEU A 65 -2.88 -7.18 -7.12
CA LEU A 65 -3.94 -7.77 -7.92
C LEU A 65 -3.65 -7.51 -9.40
N ALA A 66 -3.55 -8.59 -10.18
CA ALA A 66 -3.35 -8.50 -11.63
C ALA A 66 -4.61 -8.96 -12.36
N LEU A 67 -5.41 -8.02 -12.86
CA LEU A 67 -6.54 -8.37 -13.72
C LEU A 67 -6.05 -8.61 -15.14
N VAL A 68 -6.62 -9.62 -15.81
CA VAL A 68 -6.24 -9.92 -17.21
C VAL A 68 -7.47 -9.95 -18.11
N GLY A 69 -7.75 -8.84 -18.78
CA GLY A 69 -8.87 -8.71 -19.71
C GLY A 69 -8.46 -8.89 -21.17
N GLY A 70 -9.44 -8.89 -22.08
CA GLY A 70 -9.12 -8.80 -23.51
C GLY A 70 -10.24 -8.21 -24.34
N ARG A 71 -9.88 -7.35 -25.30
CA ARG A 71 -10.79 -6.78 -26.31
C ARG A 71 -10.30 -7.19 -27.70
N ASN A 72 -11.20 -7.61 -28.57
CA ASN A 72 -10.88 -7.96 -29.96
C ASN A 72 -9.75 -9.00 -30.12
N GLY A 73 -9.64 -9.95 -29.18
CA GLY A 73 -8.60 -10.98 -29.19
C GLY A 73 -7.22 -10.53 -28.69
N ARG A 74 -7.04 -9.25 -28.33
CA ARG A 74 -5.82 -8.77 -27.66
C ARG A 74 -5.97 -8.93 -26.15
N ARG A 75 -4.97 -9.57 -25.52
CA ARG A 75 -4.88 -9.73 -24.07
C ARG A 75 -4.23 -8.50 -23.47
N HIS A 76 -4.89 -7.91 -22.47
CA HIS A 76 -4.39 -6.77 -21.73
C HIS A 76 -4.25 -7.16 -20.26
N ARG A 77 -3.17 -6.71 -19.64
CA ARG A 77 -2.92 -6.88 -18.20
C ARG A 77 -3.05 -5.54 -17.50
N TRP A 78 -3.68 -5.57 -16.34
CA TRP A 78 -4.07 -4.40 -15.58
C TRP A 78 -3.72 -4.63 -14.12
N LEU A 79 -3.30 -3.58 -13.42
CA LEU A 79 -2.71 -3.69 -12.11
C LEU A 79 -3.49 -2.88 -11.09
N GLY A 80 -3.78 -3.53 -9.96
CA GLY A 80 -4.24 -2.92 -8.74
C GLY A 80 -3.40 -3.39 -7.57
N GLU A 81 -3.39 -2.62 -6.50
CA GLU A 81 -2.56 -2.92 -5.33
C GLU A 81 -3.30 -2.60 -4.04
N THR A 82 -3.00 -3.37 -2.99
CA THR A 82 -3.32 -3.01 -1.62
C THR A 82 -2.22 -3.50 -0.69
N PHE A 83 -2.28 -3.17 0.60
CA PHE A 83 -1.24 -3.50 1.57
C PHE A 83 -1.83 -4.09 2.87
N PHE A 84 -1.01 -4.85 3.61
CA PHE A 84 -1.32 -5.71 4.76
C PHE A 84 -2.11 -7.00 4.45
N ALA A 85 -1.92 -8.04 5.28
CA ALA A 85 -2.74 -9.27 5.30
C ALA A 85 -3.17 -9.79 3.91
N ALA A 86 -2.18 -10.02 3.04
CA ALA A 86 -2.35 -10.37 1.63
C ALA A 86 -3.29 -11.55 1.39
N GLU A 87 -3.14 -12.61 2.18
CA GLU A 87 -3.85 -13.87 2.03
C GLU A 87 -5.34 -13.71 2.34
N ALA A 88 -5.68 -12.88 3.33
CA ALA A 88 -7.07 -12.56 3.65
C ALA A 88 -7.73 -11.75 2.53
N VAL A 89 -6.99 -10.81 1.94
CA VAL A 89 -7.44 -10.02 0.79
C VAL A 89 -7.62 -10.92 -0.43
N GLU A 90 -6.65 -11.79 -0.73
CA GLU A 90 -6.74 -12.75 -1.84
C GLU A 90 -7.96 -13.66 -1.71
N ALA A 91 -8.16 -14.23 -0.52
CA ALA A 91 -9.31 -15.08 -0.23
C ALA A 91 -10.62 -14.34 -0.51
N TYR A 92 -10.75 -13.09 -0.05
CA TYR A 92 -11.95 -12.28 -0.30
C TYR A 92 -12.15 -11.95 -1.79
N ILE A 93 -11.09 -11.59 -2.51
CA ILE A 93 -11.16 -11.33 -3.95
C ILE A 93 -11.70 -12.56 -4.70
N HIS A 94 -11.19 -13.75 -4.38
CA HIS A 94 -11.61 -14.98 -5.05
C HIS A 94 -12.98 -15.49 -4.61
N ALA A 95 -13.30 -15.45 -3.32
CA ALA A 95 -14.53 -16.02 -2.80
C ALA A 95 -15.73 -15.09 -2.96
N ASN A 96 -15.53 -13.76 -2.87
CA ASN A 96 -16.63 -12.79 -2.80
C ASN A 96 -16.72 -11.90 -4.04
N LEU A 97 -15.59 -11.35 -4.51
CA LEU A 97 -15.62 -10.40 -5.65
C LEU A 97 -15.72 -11.13 -6.99
N ALA A 98 -14.87 -12.14 -7.22
CA ALA A 98 -14.76 -12.84 -8.50
C ALA A 98 -16.10 -13.40 -9.03
N PRO A 99 -16.98 -14.03 -8.23
CA PRO A 99 -18.27 -14.52 -8.72
C PRO A 99 -19.20 -13.42 -9.26
N ILE A 100 -19.05 -12.18 -8.78
CA ILE A 100 -19.89 -11.05 -9.16
C ILE A 100 -19.30 -10.33 -10.38
N VAL A 101 -17.99 -10.10 -10.38
CA VAL A 101 -17.36 -9.17 -11.34
C VAL A 101 -16.92 -9.85 -12.64
N LEU A 102 -16.74 -11.16 -12.65
CA LEU A 102 -16.31 -11.88 -13.84
C LEU A 102 -17.43 -11.98 -14.87
N GLY A 103 -17.20 -11.38 -16.03
CA GLY A 103 -18.23 -11.20 -17.06
C GLY A 103 -18.71 -9.75 -17.18
N MET A 104 -18.46 -8.91 -16.18
CA MET A 104 -18.81 -7.50 -16.25
C MET A 104 -17.90 -6.75 -17.23
N SER A 105 -18.44 -5.65 -17.76
CA SER A 105 -17.70 -4.63 -18.49
C SER A 105 -16.65 -4.02 -17.56
N ALA A 106 -15.41 -3.94 -18.04
CA ALA A 106 -14.32 -3.33 -17.26
C ALA A 106 -14.32 -1.78 -17.35
N VAL A 107 -15.16 -1.18 -18.19
CA VAL A 107 -15.30 0.30 -18.25
C VAL A 107 -16.45 0.81 -17.40
N ASP A 108 -17.28 -0.08 -16.86
CA ASP A 108 -18.39 0.26 -15.96
C ASP A 108 -17.87 0.34 -14.51
N ILE A 109 -16.88 1.20 -14.27
CA ILE A 109 -16.11 1.25 -13.01
C ILE A 109 -17.05 1.32 -11.81
N GLU A 110 -18.01 2.26 -11.82
CA GLU A 110 -18.96 2.49 -10.72
C GLU A 110 -19.97 1.35 -10.50
N ALA A 111 -20.19 0.49 -11.49
CA ALA A 111 -21.07 -0.67 -11.32
C ALA A 111 -20.46 -1.71 -10.37
N VAL A 112 -19.12 -1.80 -10.33
CA VAL A 112 -18.40 -2.76 -9.50
C VAL A 112 -18.56 -2.43 -8.00
N PRO A 113 -18.23 -1.23 -7.48
CA PRO A 113 -18.42 -0.93 -6.07
C PRO A 113 -19.90 -0.98 -5.67
N TYR A 114 -20.82 -0.60 -6.56
CA TYR A 114 -22.25 -0.73 -6.28
C TYR A 114 -22.69 -2.19 -6.08
N ARG A 115 -22.28 -3.10 -6.98
CA ARG A 115 -22.67 -4.52 -6.94
C ARG A 115 -21.90 -5.36 -5.92
N THR A 116 -20.73 -4.89 -5.48
CA THR A 116 -19.86 -5.62 -4.55
C THR A 116 -19.85 -5.03 -3.14
N ARG A 117 -20.79 -4.13 -2.83
CA ARG A 117 -20.93 -3.57 -1.48
C ARG A 117 -21.18 -4.69 -0.47
N PRO A 118 -20.29 -4.91 0.50
CA PRO A 118 -20.47 -5.98 1.46
C PRO A 118 -21.50 -5.57 2.51
N TYR A 119 -22.19 -6.56 3.08
CA TYR A 119 -23.14 -6.34 4.17
C TYR A 119 -22.42 -5.94 5.48
N ILE A 120 -21.21 -6.46 5.69
CA ILE A 120 -20.34 -6.20 6.85
C ILE A 120 -18.97 -5.75 6.33
N GLY A 121 -18.18 -5.04 7.15
CA GLY A 121 -16.86 -4.58 6.72
C GLY A 121 -16.90 -3.48 5.65
N PHE A 122 -17.99 -2.72 5.54
CA PHE A 122 -18.11 -1.59 4.61
C PHE A 122 -17.55 -0.26 5.17
N VAL A 123 -16.91 -0.30 6.35
CA VAL A 123 -16.31 0.86 7.03
C VAL A 123 -14.82 0.63 7.28
N ALA A 124 -14.07 1.73 7.46
CA ALA A 124 -12.64 1.75 7.78
C ALA A 124 -11.76 1.00 6.76
N ALA A 125 -10.59 0.52 7.18
CA ALA A 125 -9.61 -0.18 6.33
C ALA A 125 -9.79 -1.71 6.35
N SER A 126 -11.03 -2.18 6.28
CA SER A 126 -11.38 -3.61 6.33
C SER A 126 -10.75 -4.42 5.18
N THR A 127 -10.69 -5.74 5.33
CA THR A 127 -10.22 -6.64 4.26
C THR A 127 -11.08 -6.52 3.00
N GLU A 128 -12.39 -6.36 3.16
CA GLU A 128 -13.36 -6.21 2.09
C GLU A 128 -13.14 -4.92 1.30
N LEU A 129 -12.93 -3.81 2.00
CA LEU A 129 -12.65 -2.53 1.34
C LEU A 129 -11.28 -2.53 0.67
N ARG A 130 -10.23 -3.07 1.30
CA ARG A 130 -8.90 -3.20 0.70
C ARG A 130 -8.91 -4.04 -0.58
N ALA A 131 -9.64 -5.16 -0.59
CA ALA A 131 -9.85 -5.97 -1.78
C ALA A 131 -10.58 -5.23 -2.90
N ARG A 132 -11.63 -4.47 -2.56
CA ARG A 132 -12.38 -3.64 -3.52
C ARG A 132 -11.51 -2.49 -4.06
N SER A 133 -10.67 -1.87 -3.23
CA SER A 133 -9.74 -0.82 -3.66
C SER A 133 -8.72 -1.34 -4.66
N ALA A 134 -8.14 -2.52 -4.43
CA ALA A 134 -7.24 -3.14 -5.41
C ALA A 134 -7.96 -3.38 -6.75
N LEU A 135 -9.21 -3.83 -6.72
CA LEU A 135 -10.00 -4.02 -7.94
C LEU A 135 -10.30 -2.69 -8.65
N ASP A 136 -10.67 -1.66 -7.91
CA ASP A 136 -10.96 -0.32 -8.43
C ASP A 136 -9.75 0.31 -9.12
N ILE A 137 -8.56 0.25 -8.51
CA ILE A 137 -7.31 0.73 -9.12
C ILE A 137 -7.04 0.01 -10.44
N ALA A 138 -7.24 -1.30 -10.48
CA ALA A 138 -7.05 -2.08 -11.71
C ALA A 138 -8.07 -1.73 -12.81
N LEU A 139 -9.28 -1.30 -12.44
CA LEU A 139 -10.30 -0.80 -13.37
C LEU A 139 -9.91 0.57 -13.94
N TRP A 140 -9.36 1.46 -13.13
CA TRP A 140 -8.81 2.73 -13.61
C TRP A 140 -7.60 2.55 -14.53
N ASP A 141 -6.72 1.60 -14.22
CA ASP A 141 -5.63 1.22 -15.11
C ASP A 141 -6.17 0.65 -16.43
N VAL A 142 -7.26 -0.13 -16.37
CA VAL A 142 -8.05 -0.54 -17.56
C VAL A 142 -8.40 0.63 -18.44
N LEU A 143 -9.08 1.62 -17.85
CA LEU A 143 -9.64 2.72 -18.59
C LEU A 143 -8.53 3.58 -19.19
N GLY A 144 -7.44 3.78 -18.44
CA GLY A 144 -6.24 4.47 -18.90
C GLY A 144 -5.67 3.86 -20.18
N LYS A 145 -5.33 2.56 -20.19
CA LYS A 145 -4.71 1.97 -21.41
C LYS A 145 -5.70 1.80 -22.57
N LEU A 146 -7.01 1.70 -22.32
CA LEU A 146 -8.00 1.67 -23.41
C LEU A 146 -8.16 3.01 -24.11
N THR A 147 -8.14 4.09 -23.34
CA THR A 147 -8.32 5.46 -23.85
C THR A 147 -7.00 6.08 -24.30
N GLY A 148 -5.87 5.46 -23.95
CA GLY A 148 -4.54 6.04 -24.16
C GLY A 148 -4.30 7.27 -23.28
N GLN A 149 -5.10 7.46 -22.23
CA GLN A 149 -5.02 8.61 -21.34
C GLN A 149 -4.42 8.25 -19.98
N PRO A 150 -3.61 9.12 -19.38
CA PRO A 150 -3.22 8.98 -17.98
C PRO A 150 -4.44 9.05 -17.05
N ILE A 151 -4.45 8.26 -15.97
CA ILE A 151 -5.55 8.28 -14.98
C ILE A 151 -5.80 9.70 -14.44
N SER A 152 -4.76 10.50 -14.22
CA SER A 152 -4.91 11.90 -13.77
C SER A 152 -5.64 12.81 -14.76
N VAL A 153 -5.70 12.46 -16.05
CA VAL A 153 -6.55 13.16 -17.03
C VAL A 153 -7.98 12.64 -16.93
N LEU A 154 -8.16 11.32 -16.81
CA LEU A 154 -9.48 10.69 -16.68
C LEU A 154 -10.24 11.12 -15.42
N LEU A 155 -9.53 11.50 -14.36
CA LEU A 155 -10.11 12.04 -13.11
C LEU A 155 -10.62 13.49 -13.22
N GLY A 156 -10.61 14.10 -14.41
CA GLY A 156 -11.09 15.47 -14.64
C GLY A 156 -10.00 16.48 -15.05
N GLY A 157 -8.81 16.00 -15.43
CA GLY A 157 -7.71 16.84 -15.87
C GLY A 157 -6.70 17.16 -14.78
N ARG A 158 -5.46 17.43 -15.20
CA ARG A 158 -4.35 17.78 -14.31
C ARG A 158 -4.37 19.28 -14.02
N ILE A 159 -4.33 19.64 -12.74
CA ILE A 159 -4.15 21.03 -12.30
C ILE A 159 -2.68 21.40 -12.05
N ARG A 160 -1.78 20.41 -12.05
CA ARG A 160 -0.33 20.57 -11.89
C ARG A 160 0.42 19.42 -12.57
N SER A 161 1.65 19.68 -12.98
CA SER A 161 2.53 18.68 -13.64
C SER A 161 3.37 17.88 -12.65
N GLN A 162 3.60 18.41 -11.45
CA GLN A 162 4.41 17.82 -10.39
C GLN A 162 3.76 18.10 -9.01
N ILE A 163 4.09 17.28 -8.02
CA ILE A 163 3.62 17.43 -6.63
C ILE A 163 4.81 17.32 -5.68
N PRO A 164 4.90 18.15 -4.63
CA PRO A 164 5.90 17.96 -3.57
C PRO A 164 5.74 16.60 -2.89
N VAL A 165 6.86 15.99 -2.53
CA VAL A 165 6.91 14.71 -1.80
C VAL A 165 7.52 14.94 -0.43
N TYR A 166 7.17 14.07 0.51
CA TYR A 166 7.81 14.00 1.82
C TYR A 166 8.36 12.59 2.04
N ASN A 167 9.47 12.48 2.78
CA ASN A 167 10.03 11.17 3.11
C ASN A 167 9.44 10.66 4.44
N THR A 168 8.85 9.47 4.43
CA THR A 168 8.59 8.75 5.69
C THR A 168 9.87 8.02 6.03
N CYS A 169 10.52 8.39 7.14
CA CYS A 169 11.87 7.93 7.50
C CYS A 169 11.88 6.51 8.06
N ALA A 170 11.42 5.56 7.25
CA ALA A 170 11.40 4.14 7.55
C ALA A 170 12.72 3.47 7.13
N GLY A 171 13.09 2.38 7.79
CA GLY A 171 14.15 1.49 7.33
C GLY A 171 13.64 0.49 6.29
N ASN A 172 14.53 -0.21 5.60
CA ASN A 172 14.15 -1.14 4.51
C ASN A 172 13.31 -2.33 5.00
N GLN A 173 13.45 -2.68 6.29
CA GLN A 173 12.75 -3.79 6.94
C GLN A 173 11.43 -3.38 7.61
N TYR A 174 11.03 -2.12 7.49
CA TYR A 174 9.82 -1.61 8.11
C TYR A 174 8.57 -2.39 7.67
N VAL A 175 7.86 -2.99 8.63
CA VAL A 175 6.59 -3.70 8.44
C VAL A 175 6.72 -4.90 7.48
N ARG A 176 7.89 -5.56 7.49
CA ARG A 176 8.12 -6.81 6.73
C ARG A 176 8.06 -8.08 7.57
N GLY A 177 7.99 -7.95 8.90
CA GLY A 177 7.93 -9.05 9.86
C GLY A 177 6.52 -9.55 10.16
N THR A 178 6.25 -9.88 11.42
CA THR A 178 4.92 -10.29 11.87
C THR A 178 3.87 -9.22 11.51
N LYS A 179 2.67 -9.62 11.08
CA LYS A 179 1.61 -8.71 10.59
C LYS A 179 0.89 -7.98 11.74
N LEU A 180 1.66 -7.34 12.61
CA LEU A 180 1.22 -6.59 13.79
C LEU A 180 1.79 -5.17 13.74
N GLY A 181 1.03 -4.20 14.27
CA GLY A 181 1.43 -2.81 14.38
C GLY A 181 2.20 -2.54 15.68
N THR A 182 3.37 -3.16 15.83
CA THR A 182 4.24 -2.99 17.01
C THR A 182 5.64 -2.55 16.58
N THR A 183 6.37 -1.84 17.43
CA THR A 183 7.75 -1.37 17.18
C THR A 183 8.72 -2.50 16.88
N GLN A 184 8.46 -3.71 17.39
CA GLN A 184 9.21 -4.93 17.05
C GLN A 184 9.21 -5.22 15.54
N ASN A 185 8.20 -4.75 14.81
CA ASN A 185 8.05 -4.92 13.37
C ASN A 185 8.72 -3.80 12.55
N PHE A 186 9.40 -2.86 13.20
CA PHE A 186 10.09 -1.77 12.50
C PHE A 186 11.49 -2.17 12.01
N GLY A 187 12.02 -3.30 12.49
CA GLY A 187 13.22 -3.93 11.92
C GLY A 187 14.57 -3.38 12.42
N ILE A 188 14.59 -2.57 13.49
CA ILE A 188 15.81 -1.92 14.04
C ILE A 188 16.87 -2.95 14.50
N ALA A 189 16.44 -4.14 14.94
CA ALA A 189 17.36 -5.18 15.45
C ALA A 189 17.96 -6.10 14.36
N SER A 190 17.72 -5.84 13.07
CA SER A 190 18.19 -6.66 11.96
C SER A 190 19.67 -6.39 11.65
N SER A 191 20.57 -6.76 12.55
CA SER A 191 22.02 -6.68 12.33
C SER A 191 22.42 -7.55 11.14
N GLY A 192 22.60 -6.96 9.95
CA GLY A 192 23.15 -7.65 8.79
C GLY A 192 22.68 -7.20 7.39
N THR A 193 21.75 -6.26 7.25
CA THR A 193 21.26 -5.79 5.93
C THR A 193 21.87 -4.46 5.49
N ASP A 194 21.82 -4.19 4.17
CA ASP A 194 22.28 -2.97 3.51
C ASP A 194 21.94 -1.71 4.31
N GLN A 195 22.97 -0.98 4.76
CA GLN A 195 22.83 0.23 5.58
C GLN A 195 22.36 1.45 4.78
N ASN A 196 22.18 1.31 3.46
CA ASN A 196 21.60 2.35 2.63
C ASN A 196 20.11 2.51 2.97
N TYR A 197 19.70 3.74 3.30
CA TYR A 197 18.30 4.10 3.61
C TYR A 197 17.71 3.48 4.88
N GLU A 198 18.56 3.16 5.87
CA GLU A 198 18.11 2.89 7.24
C GLU A 198 17.72 4.18 7.98
N ASP A 199 16.74 4.90 7.41
CA ASP A 199 16.32 6.23 7.88
C ASP A 199 15.63 6.14 9.25
N LEU A 200 15.12 4.95 9.63
CA LEU A 200 14.53 4.67 10.95
C LEU A 200 15.55 4.77 12.09
N ASP A 201 16.70 4.11 11.95
CA ASP A 201 17.80 4.23 12.90
C ASP A 201 18.30 5.68 12.95
N ARG A 202 18.44 6.29 11.76
CA ARG A 202 18.98 7.64 11.65
C ARG A 202 18.08 8.70 12.27
N PHE A 203 16.76 8.65 12.19
CA PHE A 203 15.96 9.67 12.87
C PHE A 203 16.04 9.58 14.40
N LEU A 204 16.40 8.41 14.94
CA LEU A 204 16.61 8.21 16.38
C LEU A 204 18.01 8.65 16.82
N ASN A 205 19.04 8.37 16.01
CA ASN A 205 20.44 8.49 16.40
C ASN A 205 21.22 9.63 15.70
N ASP A 206 20.83 10.04 14.49
CA ASP A 206 21.40 11.16 13.71
C ASP A 206 20.32 11.90 12.89
N PRO A 207 19.34 12.56 13.54
CA PRO A 207 18.23 13.20 12.86
C PRO A 207 18.66 14.39 11.98
N VAL A 208 19.72 15.10 12.37
CA VAL A 208 20.27 16.23 11.63
C VAL A 208 20.96 15.76 10.35
N GLY A 209 21.81 14.72 10.43
CA GLY A 209 22.45 14.15 9.25
C GLY A 209 21.45 13.56 8.26
N LEU A 210 20.36 12.96 8.76
CA LEU A 210 19.24 12.48 7.94
C LEU A 210 18.54 13.63 7.21
N ALA A 211 18.18 14.71 7.90
CA ALA A 211 17.57 15.89 7.27
C ALA A 211 18.49 16.51 6.21
N GLY A 212 19.80 16.58 6.47
CA GLY A 212 20.79 17.02 5.49
C GLY A 212 20.88 16.11 4.26
N LYS A 213 20.75 14.79 4.44
CA LYS A 213 20.66 13.83 3.33
C LYS A 213 19.40 14.08 2.51
N SER A 214 18.23 14.22 3.13
CA SER A 214 16.97 14.53 2.43
C SER A 214 17.06 15.83 1.61
N SER A 215 17.61 16.89 2.21
CA SER A 215 17.76 18.19 1.55
C SER A 215 18.66 18.11 0.31
N ARG A 216 19.76 17.34 0.36
CA ARG A 216 20.62 17.10 -0.82
C ARG A 216 19.92 16.36 -1.96
N HIS A 217 18.85 15.61 -1.68
CA HIS A 217 18.00 14.97 -2.68
C HIS A 217 16.83 15.85 -3.12
N GLY A 218 16.78 17.11 -2.68
CA GLY A 218 15.69 18.04 -2.99
C GLY A 218 14.39 17.74 -2.23
N ILE A 219 14.46 17.02 -1.12
CA ILE A 219 13.32 16.74 -0.25
C ILE A 219 13.44 17.62 1.00
N ASP A 220 12.46 18.50 1.19
CA ASP A 220 12.37 19.48 2.27
C ASP A 220 11.28 19.14 3.31
N SER A 221 10.74 17.91 3.26
CA SER A 221 9.69 17.45 4.18
C SER A 221 9.92 16.00 4.61
N MET A 222 9.82 15.73 5.92
CA MET A 222 10.03 14.41 6.50
C MET A 222 9.03 14.06 7.59
N LYS A 223 8.81 12.76 7.79
CA LYS A 223 7.92 12.21 8.83
C LYS A 223 8.64 11.17 9.67
N ILE A 224 8.57 11.33 10.99
CA ILE A 224 9.21 10.46 11.99
C ILE A 224 8.22 10.08 13.12
N TRP A 225 8.52 9.04 13.89
CA TRP A 225 7.64 8.53 14.97
C TRP A 225 8.42 8.13 16.24
N PRO A 226 9.12 9.07 16.89
CA PRO A 226 9.93 8.78 18.08
C PRO A 226 9.10 8.57 19.37
N PHE A 227 7.76 8.61 19.30
CA PHE A 227 6.87 8.45 20.45
C PHE A 227 6.45 7.00 20.71
N ASP A 228 6.53 6.13 19.70
CA ASP A 228 5.92 4.80 19.74
C ASP A 228 6.43 3.91 20.89
N PHE A 229 7.71 4.05 21.26
CA PHE A 229 8.28 3.27 22.37
C PHE A 229 7.56 3.52 23.70
N ALA A 230 7.13 4.77 23.94
CA ALA A 230 6.41 5.15 25.15
C ALA A 230 4.94 4.74 25.07
N ALA A 231 4.35 4.76 23.87
CA ALA A 231 3.00 4.28 23.66
C ALA A 231 2.88 2.79 23.97
N GLU A 232 3.85 1.98 23.58
CA GLU A 232 3.83 0.54 23.83
C GLU A 232 3.96 0.17 25.31
N SER A 233 4.77 0.92 26.07
CA SER A 233 4.98 0.62 27.49
C SER A 233 3.74 0.88 28.34
N THR A 234 2.89 1.82 27.92
CA THR A 234 1.69 2.23 28.66
C THR A 234 0.37 1.97 27.93
N GLN A 235 0.40 1.30 26.78
CA GLN A 235 -0.76 1.15 25.89
C GLN A 235 -1.40 2.50 25.53
N GLY A 236 -0.54 3.50 25.31
CA GLY A 236 -0.93 4.86 24.96
C GLY A 236 -1.67 5.62 26.05
N GLN A 237 -1.61 5.15 27.29
CA GLN A 237 -2.36 5.75 28.41
C GLN A 237 -1.60 6.86 29.12
N PHE A 238 -0.27 6.89 29.00
CA PHE A 238 0.55 7.85 29.71
C PHE A 238 1.90 8.03 29.01
N ILE A 239 2.36 9.27 28.88
CA ILE A 239 3.76 9.60 28.58
C ILE A 239 4.37 10.40 29.73
N SER A 240 5.47 9.92 30.30
CA SER A 240 6.14 10.69 31.35
C SER A 240 6.83 11.94 30.75
N PRO A 241 7.05 13.01 31.54
CA PRO A 241 7.77 14.19 31.06
C PRO A 241 9.16 13.88 30.50
N ALA A 242 9.87 12.89 31.07
CA ALA A 242 11.18 12.46 30.60
C ALA A 242 11.11 11.74 29.25
N GLU A 243 10.10 10.89 29.03
CA GLU A 243 9.89 10.21 27.75
C GLU A 243 9.43 11.19 26.66
N LEU A 244 8.58 12.15 27.02
CA LEU A 244 8.16 13.22 26.11
C LEU A 244 9.36 14.05 25.65
N ASP A 245 10.21 14.53 26.58
CA ASP A 245 11.41 15.30 26.21
C ASP A 245 12.36 14.48 25.33
N LYS A 246 12.56 13.20 25.66
CA LYS A 246 13.35 12.27 24.84
C LYS A 246 12.78 12.13 23.42
N ALA A 247 11.46 11.95 23.28
CA ALA A 247 10.80 11.80 21.98
C ALA A 247 10.81 13.10 21.16
N LEU A 248 10.84 14.27 21.82
CA LEU A 248 10.91 15.57 21.16
C LEU A 248 12.34 15.94 20.71
N ALA A 249 13.38 15.30 21.25
CA ALA A 249 14.77 15.64 20.96
C ALA A 249 15.13 15.65 19.46
N PRO A 250 14.68 14.68 18.61
CA PRO A 250 14.92 14.74 17.17
C PRO A 250 14.31 15.97 16.49
N PHE A 251 13.09 16.35 16.87
CA PHE A 251 12.41 17.53 16.33
C PHE A 251 13.16 18.81 16.69
N LYS A 252 13.53 18.97 17.97
CA LYS A 252 14.31 20.11 18.46
C LYS A 252 15.65 20.23 17.72
N ALA A 253 16.34 19.11 17.52
CA ALA A 253 17.62 19.08 16.81
C ALA A 253 17.50 19.51 15.34
N ILE A 254 16.49 19.00 14.62
CA ILE A 254 16.25 19.35 13.21
C ILE A 254 15.84 20.81 13.07
N LYS A 255 14.91 21.29 13.91
CA LYS A 255 14.46 22.69 13.87
C LYS A 255 15.58 23.67 14.20
N LYS A 256 16.47 23.32 15.13
CA LYS A 256 17.65 24.14 15.45
C LYS A 256 18.58 24.33 14.25
N GLU A 257 18.84 23.27 13.47
CA GLU A 257 19.79 23.33 12.34
C GLU A 257 19.16 23.86 11.05
N TYR A 258 17.95 23.39 10.73
CA TYR A 258 17.33 23.64 9.43
C TYR A 258 16.26 24.73 9.47
N GLY A 259 15.71 25.05 10.65
CA GLY A 259 14.57 25.95 10.78
C GLY A 259 13.42 25.49 9.88
N ASP A 260 12.86 26.41 9.11
CA ASP A 260 11.74 26.14 8.21
C ASP A 260 12.16 25.59 6.83
N ARG A 261 13.45 25.41 6.59
CA ARG A 261 13.96 24.75 5.38
C ARG A 261 13.71 23.24 5.36
N MET A 262 13.31 22.66 6.50
CA MET A 262 12.91 21.28 6.62
C MET A 262 11.60 21.20 7.41
N GLN A 263 10.52 20.86 6.73
CA GLN A 263 9.25 20.52 7.36
C GLN A 263 9.37 19.14 8.03
N ILE A 264 8.86 19.04 9.25
CA ILE A 264 8.91 17.80 10.01
C ILE A 264 7.55 17.50 10.63
N SER A 265 7.03 16.31 10.36
CA SER A 265 5.77 15.81 10.89
C SER A 265 6.00 14.63 11.83
N ALA A 266 5.17 14.53 12.88
CA ALA A 266 5.09 13.35 13.72
C ALA A 266 4.02 12.37 13.19
N GLU A 267 4.36 11.08 13.18
CA GLU A 267 3.41 9.96 13.05
C GLU A 267 3.21 9.34 14.45
N LEU A 268 1.96 9.08 14.82
CA LEU A 268 1.56 8.55 16.15
C LEU A 268 0.88 7.18 16.07
N HIS A 269 0.69 6.65 14.85
CA HIS A 269 0.20 5.30 14.57
C HIS A 269 -1.14 4.92 15.22
N GLY A 270 -1.96 5.89 15.63
CA GLY A 270 -3.21 5.64 16.35
C GLY A 270 -3.02 4.94 17.71
N MET A 271 -1.85 5.10 18.34
CA MET A 271 -1.49 4.38 19.55
C MET A 271 -1.88 5.08 20.86
N TRP A 272 -2.14 6.38 20.81
CA TRP A 272 -2.34 7.21 22.00
C TRP A 272 -3.82 7.47 22.29
N ASN A 273 -4.17 7.58 23.57
CA ASN A 273 -5.47 8.12 23.95
C ASN A 273 -5.54 9.65 23.66
N LEU A 274 -6.72 10.22 23.78
CA LEU A 274 -6.95 11.64 23.48
C LEU A 274 -6.12 12.58 24.37
N SER A 275 -6.05 12.30 25.67
CA SER A 275 -5.36 13.16 26.64
C SER A 275 -3.87 13.27 26.34
N GLU A 276 -3.19 12.14 26.16
CA GLU A 276 -1.77 12.11 25.85
C GLU A 276 -1.49 12.63 24.44
N SER A 277 -2.40 12.40 23.49
CA SER A 277 -2.31 13.00 22.15
C SER A 277 -2.26 14.52 22.21
N LEU A 278 -3.12 15.15 23.01
CA LEU A 278 -3.15 16.61 23.15
C LEU A 278 -1.84 17.16 23.74
N ILE A 279 -1.27 16.47 24.73
CA ILE A 279 0.03 16.84 25.32
C ILE A 279 1.14 16.78 24.26
N ILE A 280 1.21 15.69 23.50
CA ILE A 280 2.21 15.50 22.43
C ILE A 280 2.03 16.57 21.35
N CYS A 281 0.80 16.84 20.92
CA CYS A 281 0.51 17.84 19.89
C CYS A 281 0.93 19.24 20.35
N GLN A 282 0.56 19.64 21.57
CA GLN A 282 0.93 20.94 22.11
C GLN A 282 2.46 21.12 22.17
N ALA A 283 3.19 20.08 22.62
CA ALA A 283 4.64 20.15 22.70
C ALA A 283 5.32 20.22 21.32
N LEU A 284 4.73 19.61 20.29
CA LEU A 284 5.20 19.71 18.90
C LEU A 284 4.91 21.08 18.28
N ASP A 285 3.75 21.66 18.60
CA ASP A 285 3.37 23.01 18.16
C ASP A 285 4.33 24.06 18.74
N GLU A 286 4.75 23.93 20.00
CA GLU A 286 5.74 24.81 20.64
C GLU A 286 7.12 24.77 19.96
N ILE A 287 7.45 23.68 19.25
CA ILE A 287 8.69 23.53 18.47
C ILE A 287 8.53 24.10 17.04
N GLY A 288 7.31 24.43 16.61
CA GLY A 288 7.00 24.92 15.26
C GLY A 288 6.92 23.81 14.22
N CYS A 289 6.45 22.62 14.61
CA CYS A 289 6.21 21.53 13.66
C CYS A 289 4.93 21.77 12.86
N ASP A 290 5.01 22.62 11.84
CA ASP A 290 3.90 22.92 10.93
C ASP A 290 3.57 21.71 10.06
N GLY A 291 2.38 21.14 10.21
CA GLY A 291 1.91 20.03 9.38
C GLY A 291 1.81 18.71 10.11
N LEU A 292 1.20 18.73 11.30
CA LEU A 292 0.77 17.54 11.98
C LEU A 292 -0.29 16.83 11.12
N ARG A 293 0.14 15.90 10.26
CA ARG A 293 -0.74 14.81 9.79
C ARG A 293 -0.90 13.83 10.95
N ILE A 294 -1.56 14.28 12.01
CA ILE A 294 -1.94 13.39 13.09
C ILE A 294 -2.98 12.43 12.52
N ARG A 295 -2.60 11.17 12.31
CA ARG A 295 -3.59 10.10 12.43
C ARG A 295 -3.69 9.76 13.92
N CYS A 296 -4.50 10.54 14.62
CA CYS A 296 -4.84 10.33 16.03
C CYS A 296 -6.09 9.45 16.23
N PHE A 297 -6.67 8.92 15.15
CA PHE A 297 -7.89 8.11 15.18
C PHE A 297 -7.85 7.01 14.12
#